data_AF-A0A4Z1B6B2-F1
#
_entry.id   AF-A0A4Z1B6B2-F1
#
_cell.length_a   1.000
_cell.length_b   1.000
_cell.length_c   1.000
_cell.angle_alpha   90.00
_cell.angle_beta   90.00
_cell.angle_gamma   90.00
#
_symmetry.space_group_name_H-M   'P 1'
#
loop_
_entity.id
_entity.type
_entity.pdbx_description
1 polymer ?
#
loop_
_entity_poly.entity_id
_entity_poly.type
_entity_poly.pdbx_seq_one_letter_code
_entity_poly.pdbx_strand_id
1 'polypeptide(L)'
;MKTMLLTTTVLLSKSTFAQNNFESDMNKILNSNNPRSVLGLAEFNINAAKYSGMDLTQDCKNVKKSLALFDAEKPKNNEPKWGKDRAEALLNNECKNAQ
;
A
#
# COMPACT_ATOMS: atom_id res chain seq x y z
N MET A 1 -4.78 17.97 -32.68
CA MET A 1 -4.48 16.66 -32.06
C MET A 1 -3.30 16.70 -31.08
N LYS A 2 -2.13 17.25 -31.45
CA LYS A 2 -0.97 17.36 -30.52
C LYS A 2 -1.26 18.11 -29.20
N THR A 3 -2.10 19.14 -29.23
CA THR A 3 -2.45 19.94 -28.04
C THR A 3 -3.37 19.20 -27.04
N MET A 4 -4.15 18.21 -27.51
CA MET A 4 -5.07 17.41 -26.67
C MET A 4 -4.33 16.26 -25.95
N LEU A 5 -3.26 15.75 -26.56
CA LEU A 5 -2.36 14.77 -25.94
C LEU A 5 -1.53 15.41 -24.81
N LEU A 6 -1.10 16.66 -24.97
CA LEU A 6 -0.27 17.35 -23.98
C LEU A 6 -1.04 17.59 -22.66
N THR A 7 -2.30 17.99 -22.74
CA THR A 7 -3.12 18.32 -21.57
C THR A 7 -3.51 17.09 -20.74
N THR A 8 -3.76 15.95 -21.39
CA THR A 8 -4.08 14.69 -20.69
C THR A 8 -2.88 14.13 -19.93
N THR A 9 -1.67 14.20 -20.47
CA THR A 9 -0.44 13.84 -19.72
C THR A 9 -0.19 14.72 -18.50
N VAL A 10 -0.49 16.02 -18.58
CA VAL A 10 -0.30 16.95 -17.44
C VAL A 10 -1.32 16.72 -16.31
N LEU A 11 -2.54 16.29 -16.65
CA LEU A 11 -3.56 15.93 -15.65
C LEU A 11 -3.19 14.65 -14.89
N LEU A 12 -2.74 13.61 -15.61
CA LEU A 12 -2.32 12.33 -15.01
C LEU A 12 -1.06 12.47 -14.13
N SER A 13 -0.13 13.37 -14.47
CA SER A 13 1.06 13.61 -13.64
C SER A 13 0.75 14.38 -12.35
N LYS A 14 -0.22 15.29 -12.38
CA LYS A 14 -0.66 16.03 -11.18
C LYS A 14 -1.41 15.14 -10.21
N SER A 15 -2.26 14.24 -10.70
CA SER A 15 -2.99 13.30 -9.84
C SER A 15 -2.06 12.31 -9.16
N THR A 16 -1.08 11.76 -9.88
CA THR A 16 -0.05 10.88 -9.28
C THR A 16 0.81 11.60 -8.24
N PHE A 17 1.21 12.86 -8.49
CA PHE A 17 1.91 13.66 -7.48
C PHE A 17 1.05 13.90 -6.22
N ALA A 18 -0.23 14.24 -6.38
CA ALA A 18 -1.14 14.41 -5.25
C ALA A 18 -1.33 13.09 -4.45
N GLN A 19 -1.42 11.96 -5.14
CA GLN A 19 -1.53 10.64 -4.51
C GLN A 19 -0.26 10.27 -3.73
N ASN A 20 0.92 10.49 -4.30
CA ASN A 20 2.20 10.21 -3.64
C ASN A 20 2.38 11.07 -2.36
N ASN A 21 1.96 12.33 -2.40
CA ASN A 21 1.98 13.20 -1.22
C ASN A 21 1.00 12.71 -0.15
N PHE A 22 -0.22 12.31 -0.57
CA PHE A 22 -1.21 11.75 0.34
C PHE A 22 -0.73 10.45 1.00
N GLU A 23 -0.09 9.54 0.26
CA GLU A 23 0.48 8.31 0.84
C GLU A 23 1.61 8.59 1.81
N SER A 24 2.50 9.54 1.50
CA SER A 24 3.55 9.99 2.41
C SER A 24 2.95 10.56 3.70
N ASP A 25 1.93 11.41 3.60
CA ASP A 25 1.27 12.03 4.74
C ASP A 25 0.47 11.00 5.55
N MET A 26 -0.25 10.09 4.89
CA MET A 26 -0.98 9.01 5.53
C MET A 26 -0.05 8.02 6.22
N ASN A 27 1.10 7.67 5.63
CA ASN A 27 2.12 6.86 6.30
C ASN A 27 2.70 7.53 7.55
N LYS A 28 2.67 8.86 7.63
CA LYS A 28 3.10 9.64 8.79
C LYS A 28 2.01 9.76 9.85
N ILE A 29 0.74 9.86 9.44
CA ILE A 29 -0.42 9.95 10.33
C ILE A 29 -0.75 8.58 10.94
N LEU A 30 -0.70 7.53 10.12
CA LEU A 30 -0.88 6.16 10.54
C LEU A 30 0.34 5.71 11.35
N ASN A 31 0.12 4.98 12.44
CA ASN A 31 1.22 4.45 13.24
C ASN A 31 2.01 3.45 12.38
N SER A 32 3.17 3.91 11.89
CA SER A 32 4.02 3.17 10.94
C SER A 32 4.67 1.92 11.53
N ASN A 33 4.52 1.71 12.84
CA ASN A 33 4.93 0.51 13.57
C ASN A 33 3.76 -0.43 13.90
N ASN A 34 2.51 -0.04 13.66
CA ASN A 34 1.37 -0.93 13.81
C ASN A 34 1.24 -1.81 12.55
N PRO A 35 1.45 -3.13 12.64
CA PRO A 35 1.44 -4.01 11.48
C PRO A 35 0.12 -3.96 10.70
N ARG A 36 -1.01 -3.86 11.41
CA ARG A 36 -2.35 -3.82 10.79
C ARG A 36 -2.60 -2.50 10.06
N SER A 37 -2.03 -1.41 10.56
CA SER A 37 -2.15 -0.10 9.92
C SER A 37 -1.36 -0.05 8.61
N VAL A 38 -0.11 -0.54 8.62
CA VAL A 38 0.73 -0.60 7.42
C VAL A 38 0.12 -1.55 6.39
N LEU A 39 -0.37 -2.72 6.84
CA LEU A 39 -1.05 -3.68 5.97
C LEU A 39 -2.31 -3.09 5.33
N GLY A 40 -3.16 -2.42 6.13
CA GLY A 40 -4.46 -1.92 5.66
C GLY A 40 -4.33 -0.90 4.53
N LEU A 41 -3.34 -0.01 4.59
CA LEU A 41 -3.08 0.95 3.50
C LEU A 41 -2.59 0.22 2.24
N ALA A 42 -1.62 -0.69 2.37
CA ALA A 42 -1.10 -1.45 1.24
C ALA A 42 -2.18 -2.31 0.57
N GLU A 43 -3.02 -2.97 1.37
CA GLU A 43 -4.15 -3.77 0.88
C GLU A 43 -5.20 -2.92 0.16
N PHE A 44 -5.50 -1.73 0.69
CA PHE A 44 -6.40 -0.79 0.03
C PHE A 44 -5.89 -0.39 -1.36
N ASN A 45 -4.61 -0.02 -1.45
CA ASN A 45 -3.97 0.37 -2.71
C ASN A 45 -3.90 -0.79 -3.71
N ILE A 46 -3.54 -2.00 -3.24
CA ILE A 46 -3.53 -3.21 -4.08
C ILE A 46 -4.92 -3.47 -4.68
N ASN A 47 -5.97 -3.35 -3.89
CA ASN A 47 -7.33 -3.52 -4.39
C ASN A 47 -7.78 -2.39 -5.32
N ALA A 48 -7.36 -1.15 -5.08
CA ALA A 48 -7.62 -0.03 -5.99
C ALA A 48 -6.92 -0.19 -7.35
N ALA A 49 -5.71 -0.77 -7.35
CA ALA A 49 -4.95 -1.04 -8.57
C ALA A 49 -5.64 -2.03 -9.50
N LYS A 50 -6.50 -2.94 -8.98
CA LYS A 50 -7.30 -3.87 -9.80
C LYS A 50 -8.22 -3.14 -10.79
N TYR A 51 -8.63 -1.92 -10.47
CA TYR A 51 -9.51 -1.09 -11.31
C TYR A 51 -8.77 -0.01 -12.09
N SER A 52 -7.60 0.42 -11.61
CA SER A 52 -6.85 1.56 -12.15
C SER A 52 -5.57 1.17 -12.90
N GLY A 53 -5.07 -0.06 -12.72
CA GLY A 53 -3.82 -0.53 -13.30
C GLY A 53 -2.56 0.12 -12.74
N MET A 54 -2.63 0.68 -11.52
CA MET A 54 -1.48 1.33 -10.87
C MET A 54 -0.38 0.32 -10.49
N ASP A 55 0.87 0.81 -10.40
CA ASP A 55 2.02 0.02 -9.96
C ASP A 55 1.89 -0.37 -8.48
N LEU A 56 2.15 -1.65 -8.18
CA LEU A 56 2.04 -2.24 -6.85
C LEU A 56 3.37 -2.35 -6.11
N THR A 57 4.49 -1.96 -6.74
CA THR A 57 5.83 -2.19 -6.21
C THR A 57 5.99 -1.65 -4.78
N GLN A 58 5.51 -0.43 -4.51
CA GLN A 58 5.63 0.16 -3.18
C GLN A 58 4.70 -0.48 -2.16
N ASP A 59 3.47 -0.84 -2.55
CA ASP A 59 2.53 -1.53 -1.67
C ASP A 59 3.01 -2.92 -1.29
N CYS A 60 3.59 -3.67 -2.24
CA CYS A 60 4.19 -4.97 -1.96
C CYS A 60 5.40 -4.87 -1.01
N LYS A 61 6.18 -3.79 -1.06
CA LYS A 61 7.20 -3.49 -0.03
C LYS A 61 6.55 -3.25 1.33
N ASN A 62 5.43 -2.53 1.37
CA ASN A 62 4.69 -2.28 2.60
C ASN A 62 4.04 -3.56 3.16
N VAL A 63 3.60 -4.51 2.33
CA VAL A 63 3.15 -5.85 2.77
C VAL A 63 4.31 -6.64 3.40
N LYS A 64 5.50 -6.66 2.78
CA LYS A 64 6.69 -7.30 3.38
C LYS A 64 7.06 -6.64 4.71
N LYS A 65 6.99 -5.31 4.79
CA LYS A 65 7.21 -4.55 6.03
C LYS A 65 6.19 -4.91 7.12
N SER A 66 4.91 -5.02 6.78
CA SER A 66 3.87 -5.36 7.76
C SER A 66 4.05 -6.78 8.31
N LEU A 67 4.51 -7.74 7.49
CA LEU A 67 4.88 -9.09 7.96
C LEU A 67 5.99 -9.04 9.01
N ALA A 68 7.07 -8.30 8.74
CA ALA A 68 8.15 -8.12 9.72
C ALA A 68 7.65 -7.47 11.02
N LEU A 69 6.70 -6.53 10.93
CA LEU A 69 6.06 -5.94 12.10
C LEU A 69 5.17 -6.94 12.86
N PHE A 70 4.43 -7.81 12.16
CA PHE A 70 3.65 -8.88 12.80
C PHE A 70 4.55 -9.88 13.53
N ASP A 71 5.70 -10.23 12.96
CA ASP A 71 6.68 -11.13 13.60
C ASP A 71 7.30 -10.51 14.87
N ALA A 72 7.49 -9.20 14.86
CA ALA A 72 8.00 -8.45 16.02
C ALA A 72 6.91 -8.11 17.05
N GLU A 73 5.64 -8.14 16.65
CA GLU A 73 4.51 -7.75 17.51
C GLU A 73 4.37 -8.72 18.68
N LYS A 74 4.16 -8.16 19.88
CA LYS A 74 3.87 -8.92 21.11
C LYS A 74 2.55 -8.42 21.70
N PRO A 75 1.40 -8.87 21.18
CA PRO A 75 0.09 -8.39 21.61
C PRO A 75 -0.13 -8.66 23.09
N LYS A 76 -0.56 -7.64 23.85
CA LYS A 76 -0.89 -7.73 25.28
C LYS A 76 -2.39 -7.83 25.51
N ASN A 77 -2.80 -8.53 26.58
CA ASN A 77 -4.19 -8.58 27.03
C ASN A 77 -5.17 -8.90 25.87
N ASN A 78 -6.02 -7.93 25.55
CA ASN A 78 -7.07 -7.99 24.54
C ASN A 78 -6.66 -7.33 23.21
N GLU A 79 -5.37 -7.07 23.00
CA GLU A 79 -4.88 -6.57 21.71
C GLU A 79 -5.11 -7.60 20.61
N PRO A 80 -5.41 -7.13 19.38
CA PRO A 80 -5.60 -8.01 18.23
C PRO A 80 -4.42 -8.96 17.98
N LYS A 81 -4.73 -10.19 17.57
CA LYS A 81 -3.76 -11.22 17.15
C LYS A 81 -3.95 -11.69 15.70
N TRP A 82 -4.88 -11.08 14.99
CA TRP A 82 -5.24 -11.42 13.61
C TRP A 82 -4.46 -10.57 12.60
N GLY A 83 -4.47 -10.99 11.32
CA GLY A 83 -4.07 -10.17 10.17
C GLY A 83 -2.76 -10.60 9.51
N LYS A 84 -1.91 -11.37 10.19
CA LYS A 84 -0.67 -11.88 9.61
C LYS A 84 -0.94 -12.81 8.42
N ASP A 85 -1.91 -13.70 8.57
CA ASP A 85 -2.43 -14.59 7.54
C ASP A 85 -2.86 -13.83 6.27
N ARG A 86 -3.50 -12.67 6.43
CA ARG A 86 -3.87 -11.82 5.28
C ARG A 86 -2.66 -11.20 4.59
N ALA A 87 -1.66 -10.77 5.36
CA ALA A 87 -0.42 -10.25 4.78
C ALA A 87 0.33 -11.34 4.00
N GLU A 88 0.39 -12.57 4.52
CA GLU A 88 0.96 -13.73 3.83
C GLU A 88 0.19 -14.04 2.54
N ALA A 89 -1.15 -14.01 2.58
CA ALA A 89 -1.99 -14.22 1.41
C ALA A 89 -1.77 -13.15 0.33
N LEU A 90 -1.71 -11.86 0.70
CA LEU A 90 -1.43 -10.78 -0.25
C LEU A 90 -0.03 -10.93 -0.87
N LEU A 91 0.98 -11.23 -0.06
CA LEU A 91 2.33 -11.44 -0.53
C LEU A 91 2.37 -12.59 -1.57
N ASN A 92 1.70 -13.69 -1.25
CA ASN A 92 1.67 -14.88 -2.06
C ASN A 92 0.79 -14.76 -3.29
N ASN A 93 -0.22 -13.90 -3.34
CA ASN A 93 -1.17 -13.86 -4.45
C ASN A 93 -0.97 -12.64 -5.36
N GLU A 94 -0.83 -11.46 -4.77
CA GLU A 94 -0.83 -10.18 -5.49
C GLU A 94 0.60 -9.68 -5.73
N CYS A 95 1.56 -10.08 -4.88
CA CYS A 95 2.94 -9.58 -4.92
C CYS A 95 3.97 -10.57 -5.46
N LYS A 96 3.56 -11.67 -6.09
CA LYS A 96 4.47 -12.75 -6.59
C LYS A 96 5.63 -12.24 -7.44
N ASN A 97 5.42 -11.15 -8.19
CA ASN A 97 6.40 -10.60 -9.13
C ASN A 97 6.93 -9.22 -8.71
N ALA A 98 6.53 -8.71 -7.55
CA ALA A 98 6.99 -7.41 -7.05
C ALA A 98 8.35 -7.57 -6.36
N GLN A 99 9.41 -7.29 -7.11
CA GLN A 99 10.79 -7.25 -6.60
C GLN A 99 11.05 -5.96 -5.81
#